data_AF-A0A837DUZ7-F1
#
_entry.id   AF-A0A837DUZ7-F1
#
_cell.length_a   1.000
_cell.length_b   1.000
_cell.length_c   1.000
_cell.angle_alpha   90.00
_cell.angle_beta   90.00
_cell.angle_gamma   90.00
#
_symmetry.space_group_name_H-M   'P 1'
#
loop_
_entity.id
_entity.type
_entity.pdbx_description
1 polymer ?
#
loop_
_entity_poly.entity_id
_entity_poly.type
_entity_poly.pdbx_seq_one_letter_code
_entity_poly.pdbx_strand_id
1 'polypeptide(L)'
;MNQVAVELVSQALKHNILAQYVLFDSWYSSPKIFDQIKQLGLDGIGMIKRSAKVYYRYRERLYSVKGLYERLRSEQRSPKATYQYSCVVKSDSGIELRLVFVRNQRKANNYLVLATTKVSLRPDEIIQLYGRRWQIETYFKAAKQYLRFDKTQVQNYDGLCGHLAIVMMTYDLLAWQERQEKDERTIGDLFYIMGEAMLDLSLTDVLVWFVKLLNQLVESEPVEPVKQLNETVAKFISSLPQSIAFQLQKA
;
A
#
# COMPACT_ATOMS: atom_id res chain seq x y z
N MET A 1 -5.85 13.14 15.08
CA MET A 1 -5.28 11.99 14.34
C MET A 1 -6.38 11.11 13.74
N ASN A 2 -7.24 10.49 14.56
CA ASN A 2 -8.36 9.65 14.06
C ASN A 2 -9.34 10.39 13.14
N GLN A 3 -9.65 11.66 13.46
CA GLN A 3 -10.56 12.46 12.64
C GLN A 3 -9.99 12.71 11.23
N VAL A 4 -8.72 13.12 11.13
CA VAL A 4 -8.04 13.34 9.84
C VAL A 4 -8.02 12.06 8.99
N ALA A 5 -7.83 10.89 9.61
CA ALA A 5 -7.87 9.62 8.87
C ALA A 5 -9.24 9.37 8.22
N VAL A 6 -10.33 9.65 8.94
CA VAL A 6 -11.70 9.52 8.40
C VAL A 6 -11.96 10.56 7.31
N GLU A 7 -11.46 11.80 7.49
CA GLU A 7 -11.55 12.85 6.48
C GLU A 7 -10.84 12.44 5.18
N LEU A 8 -9.63 11.87 5.26
CA LEU A 8 -8.89 11.39 4.09
C LEU A 8 -9.61 10.23 3.39
N VAL A 9 -10.19 9.28 4.13
CA VAL A 9 -11.01 8.21 3.53
C VAL A 9 -12.24 8.80 2.85
N SER A 10 -12.92 9.75 3.48
CA SER A 10 -14.07 10.43 2.87
C SER A 10 -13.70 11.20 1.61
N GLN A 11 -12.54 11.88 1.59
CA GLN A 11 -12.02 12.56 0.40
C GLN A 11 -11.74 11.56 -0.73
N ALA A 12 -11.09 10.43 -0.43
CA ALA A 12 -10.83 9.39 -1.43
C ALA A 12 -12.14 8.88 -2.07
N LEU A 13 -13.17 8.60 -1.26
CA LEU A 13 -14.48 8.20 -1.76
C LEU A 13 -15.14 9.28 -2.63
N LYS A 14 -15.03 10.56 -2.24
CA LYS A 14 -15.54 11.70 -3.05
C LYS A 14 -14.84 11.82 -4.41
N HIS A 15 -13.58 11.38 -4.50
CA HIS A 15 -12.83 11.31 -5.74
C HIS A 15 -12.97 9.96 -6.48
N ASN A 16 -14.03 9.18 -6.19
CA ASN A 16 -14.34 7.89 -6.81
C ASN A 16 -13.26 6.80 -6.63
N ILE A 17 -12.43 6.91 -5.59
CA ILE A 17 -11.53 5.82 -5.20
C ILE A 17 -12.36 4.83 -4.38
N LEU A 18 -12.87 3.80 -5.06
CA LEU A 18 -13.73 2.81 -4.46
C LEU A 18 -12.92 1.78 -3.66
N ALA A 19 -13.44 1.42 -2.49
CA ALA A 19 -12.90 0.36 -1.66
C ALA A 19 -14.04 -0.43 -1.03
N GLN A 20 -13.77 -1.67 -0.62
CA GLN A 20 -14.67 -2.44 0.24
C GLN A 20 -14.18 -2.44 1.68
N TYR A 21 -12.86 -2.40 1.87
CA TYR A 21 -12.22 -2.52 3.17
C TYR A 21 -11.27 -1.36 3.43
N VAL A 22 -11.20 -0.93 4.69
CA VAL A 22 -10.15 -0.02 5.17
C VAL A 22 -9.32 -0.76 6.21
N LEU A 23 -8.04 -0.92 5.92
CA LEU A 23 -7.06 -1.57 6.78
C LEU A 23 -6.28 -0.50 7.56
N PHE A 24 -6.26 -0.59 8.89
CA PHE A 24 -5.56 0.41 9.70
C PHE A 24 -4.80 -0.20 10.88
N ASP A 25 -3.74 0.50 11.28
CA ASP A 25 -2.88 0.06 12.38
C ASP A 25 -3.57 0.21 13.75
N SER A 26 -2.95 -0.40 14.76
CA SER A 26 -3.37 -0.33 16.16
C SER A 26 -3.48 1.06 16.76
N TRP A 27 -2.78 2.06 16.21
CA TRP A 27 -2.95 3.45 16.62
C TRP A 27 -4.31 4.05 16.22
N TYR A 28 -4.93 3.53 15.16
CA TYR A 28 -6.22 3.99 14.65
C TYR A 28 -7.39 3.08 15.04
N SER A 29 -7.12 1.93 15.67
CA SER A 29 -8.12 0.90 15.92
C SER A 29 -8.96 1.13 17.19
N SER A 30 -9.55 2.33 17.33
CA SER A 30 -10.56 2.57 18.37
C SER A 30 -11.95 2.15 17.89
N PRO A 31 -12.88 1.77 18.80
CA PRO A 31 -14.25 1.45 18.42
C PRO A 31 -14.89 2.54 17.55
N LYS A 32 -14.70 3.81 17.94
CA LYS A 32 -15.19 4.98 17.19
C LYS A 32 -14.74 5.01 15.73
N ILE A 33 -13.50 4.61 15.41
CA ILE A 33 -13.02 4.56 14.02
C ILE A 33 -13.74 3.47 13.24
N PHE A 34 -13.92 2.28 13.80
CA PHE A 34 -14.70 1.22 13.14
C PHE A 34 -16.11 1.71 12.81
N ASP A 35 -16.72 2.46 13.73
CA ASP A 35 -18.05 3.04 13.51
C ASP A 35 -18.08 4.05 12.38
N GLN A 36 -17.13 5.00 12.39
CA GLN A 36 -17.04 6.04 11.37
C GLN A 36 -16.76 5.46 9.98
N ILE A 37 -15.88 4.47 9.87
CA ILE A 37 -15.61 3.76 8.61
C ILE A 37 -16.86 3.01 8.14
N LYS A 38 -17.61 2.39 9.08
CA LYS A 38 -18.86 1.69 8.74
C LYS A 38 -19.95 2.63 8.24
N GLN A 39 -20.05 3.83 8.83
CA GLN A 39 -20.96 4.90 8.37
C GLN A 39 -20.62 5.42 6.97
N LEU A 40 -19.35 5.34 6.56
CA LEU A 40 -18.91 5.63 5.18
C LEU A 40 -19.20 4.50 4.19
N GLY A 41 -19.87 3.42 4.62
CA GLY A 41 -20.22 2.28 3.76
C GLY A 41 -19.10 1.27 3.56
N LEU A 42 -17.99 1.38 4.30
CA LEU A 42 -16.81 0.53 4.19
C LEU A 42 -16.70 -0.42 5.38
N ASP A 43 -15.99 -1.53 5.21
CA ASP A 43 -15.67 -2.45 6.30
C ASP A 43 -14.26 -2.20 6.85
N GLY A 44 -14.17 -1.74 8.10
CA GLY A 44 -12.89 -1.58 8.81
C GLY A 44 -12.29 -2.93 9.25
N ILE A 45 -10.98 -3.08 9.09
CA ILE A 45 -10.17 -4.17 9.65
C ILE A 45 -8.93 -3.57 10.32
N GLY A 46 -8.72 -3.87 11.61
CA GLY A 46 -7.61 -3.30 12.37
C GLY A 46 -7.15 -4.16 13.52
N MET A 47 -5.88 -3.99 13.95
CA MET A 47 -5.39 -4.62 15.17
C MET A 47 -5.76 -3.77 16.38
N ILE A 48 -6.55 -4.29 17.33
CA ILE A 48 -6.93 -3.52 18.51
C ILE A 48 -5.87 -3.60 19.62
N LYS A 49 -5.61 -2.47 20.30
CA LYS A 49 -4.77 -2.45 21.50
C LYS A 49 -5.51 -3.12 22.67
N ARG A 50 -4.76 -3.88 23.48
CA ARG A 50 -5.27 -4.49 24.72
C ARG A 50 -5.33 -3.45 25.84
N SER A 51 -6.19 -2.45 25.66
CA SER A 51 -6.43 -1.41 26.65
C SER A 51 -7.35 -1.92 27.75
N ALA A 52 -7.06 -1.56 29.00
CA ALA A 52 -7.98 -1.77 30.13
C ALA A 52 -9.17 -0.81 30.11
N LYS A 53 -9.13 0.26 29.28
CA LYS A 53 -10.15 1.31 29.22
C LYS A 53 -11.22 1.08 28.14
N VAL A 54 -11.05 0.07 27.30
CA VAL A 54 -11.99 -0.22 26.20
C VAL A 54 -12.69 -1.53 26.50
N TYR A 55 -14.01 -1.48 26.50
CA TYR A 55 -14.89 -2.61 26.79
C TYR A 55 -15.78 -2.90 25.59
N TYR A 56 -16.10 -4.18 25.45
CA TYR A 56 -17.02 -4.69 24.44
C TYR A 56 -18.11 -5.51 25.13
N ARG A 57 -19.32 -5.45 24.59
CA ARG A 57 -20.44 -6.27 25.08
C ARG A 57 -20.41 -7.63 24.40
N TYR A 58 -20.27 -8.68 25.19
CA TYR A 58 -20.35 -10.08 24.76
C TYR A 58 -21.33 -10.81 25.66
N ARG A 59 -22.39 -11.37 25.08
CA ARG A 59 -23.48 -12.05 25.81
C ARG A 59 -24.03 -11.20 26.98
N GLU A 60 -24.44 -9.97 26.67
CA GLU A 60 -24.99 -8.99 27.62
C GLU A 60 -24.06 -8.53 28.76
N ARG A 61 -22.78 -8.92 28.76
CA ARG A 61 -21.79 -8.47 29.75
C ARG A 61 -20.66 -7.69 29.10
N LEU A 62 -20.15 -6.70 29.82
CA LEU A 62 -19.01 -5.90 29.39
C LEU A 62 -17.70 -6.60 29.74
N TYR A 63 -16.80 -6.69 28.76
CA TYR A 63 -15.49 -7.27 28.94
C TYR A 63 -14.43 -6.40 28.26
N SER A 64 -13.28 -6.26 28.92
CA SER A 64 -12.06 -5.81 28.24
C SER A 64 -11.56 -6.89 27.29
N VAL A 65 -10.67 -6.54 26.36
CA VAL A 65 -10.05 -7.53 25.45
C VAL A 65 -9.35 -8.66 26.22
N LYS A 66 -8.70 -8.35 27.34
CA LYS A 66 -8.05 -9.35 28.20
C LYS A 66 -9.09 -10.25 28.88
N GLY A 67 -10.15 -9.67 29.42
CA GLY A 67 -11.24 -10.44 30.03
C GLY A 67 -11.96 -11.35 29.03
N LEU A 68 -12.14 -10.89 27.79
CA LEU A 68 -12.68 -11.73 26.70
C LEU A 68 -11.77 -12.92 26.41
N TYR A 69 -10.47 -12.70 26.33
CA TYR A 69 -9.52 -13.79 26.08
C TYR A 69 -9.60 -14.87 27.17
N GLU A 70 -9.60 -14.46 28.45
CA GLU A 70 -9.73 -15.36 29.59
C GLU A 70 -11.07 -16.09 29.61
N ARG A 71 -12.16 -15.39 29.28
CA ARG A 71 -13.49 -15.97 29.16
C ARG A 71 -13.59 -17.01 28.04
N LEU A 72 -13.03 -16.73 26.87
CA LEU A 72 -13.04 -17.67 25.74
C LEU A 72 -12.15 -18.89 26.01
N ARG A 73 -11.05 -18.70 26.75
CA ARG A 73 -10.19 -19.79 27.23
C ARG A 73 -10.91 -20.71 28.22
N SER A 74 -11.68 -20.15 29.16
CA SER A 74 -12.42 -20.95 30.15
C SER A 74 -13.61 -21.70 29.55
N GLU A 75 -14.14 -21.25 28.42
CA GLU A 75 -15.15 -21.96 27.61
C GLU A 75 -14.60 -23.19 26.87
N GLN A 76 -13.36 -23.62 27.15
CA GLN A 76 -12.67 -24.78 26.55
C GLN A 76 -12.68 -24.78 25.01
N ARG A 77 -12.71 -23.61 24.38
CA ARG A 77 -12.61 -23.54 22.91
C ARG A 77 -11.24 -24.05 22.47
N SER A 78 -11.22 -25.04 21.59
CA SER A 78 -9.96 -25.55 21.06
C SER A 78 -9.29 -24.48 20.18
N PRO A 79 -8.04 -24.09 20.47
CA PRO A 79 -7.29 -23.21 19.59
C PRO A 79 -7.11 -23.86 18.21
N LYS A 80 -7.19 -23.04 17.17
CA LYS A 80 -6.96 -23.45 15.78
C LYS A 80 -5.50 -23.19 15.41
N ALA A 81 -5.06 -23.73 14.27
CA ALA A 81 -3.67 -23.59 13.81
C ALA A 81 -3.25 -22.12 13.61
N THR A 82 -4.15 -21.31 13.05
CA THR A 82 -3.91 -19.91 12.64
C THR A 82 -4.34 -18.88 13.69
N TYR A 83 -5.32 -19.21 14.54
CA TYR A 83 -5.84 -18.33 15.58
C TYR A 83 -6.26 -19.11 16.83
N GLN A 84 -6.23 -18.46 17.98
CA GLN A 84 -6.60 -19.07 19.26
C GLN A 84 -8.11 -19.04 19.48
N TYR A 85 -8.72 -17.86 19.38
CA TYR A 85 -10.16 -17.68 19.63
C TYR A 85 -10.77 -16.66 18.67
N SER A 86 -12.08 -16.75 18.46
CA SER A 86 -12.85 -15.72 17.78
C SER A 86 -14.24 -15.59 18.39
N CYS A 87 -14.75 -14.35 18.44
CA CYS A 87 -16.09 -14.04 18.90
C CYS A 87 -16.63 -12.80 18.18
N VAL A 88 -17.96 -12.65 18.19
CA VAL A 88 -18.63 -11.41 17.80
C VAL A 88 -19.01 -10.66 19.07
N VAL A 89 -18.74 -9.36 19.09
CA VAL A 89 -19.01 -8.47 20.20
C VAL A 89 -19.69 -7.20 19.70
N LYS A 90 -20.33 -6.45 20.59
CA LYS A 90 -20.82 -5.10 20.28
C LYS A 90 -19.90 -4.06 20.90
N SER A 91 -19.54 -3.03 20.12
CA SER A 91 -18.89 -1.82 20.64
C SER A 91 -19.85 -1.04 21.55
N ASP A 92 -19.33 0.00 22.21
CA ASP A 92 -20.13 0.92 23.02
C ASP A 92 -21.22 1.65 22.20
N SER A 93 -20.90 1.98 20.96
CA SER A 93 -21.80 2.54 19.95
C SER A 93 -22.79 1.53 19.34
N GLY A 94 -22.74 0.26 19.73
CA GLY A 94 -23.67 -0.78 19.32
C GLY A 94 -23.32 -1.51 18.02
N ILE A 95 -22.22 -1.16 17.35
CA ILE A 95 -21.77 -1.83 16.13
C ILE A 95 -21.17 -3.20 16.45
N GLU A 96 -21.50 -4.19 15.63
CA GLU A 96 -20.95 -5.53 15.75
C GLU A 96 -19.54 -5.60 15.18
N LEU A 97 -18.64 -6.17 15.97
CA LEU A 97 -17.26 -6.42 15.61
C LEU A 97 -16.96 -7.91 15.79
N ARG A 98 -16.31 -8.51 14.79
CA ARG A 98 -15.70 -9.82 14.94
C ARG A 98 -14.27 -9.64 15.43
N LEU A 99 -13.97 -10.19 16.60
CA LEU A 99 -12.63 -10.25 17.16
C LEU A 99 -11.98 -11.60 16.85
N VAL A 100 -10.70 -11.57 16.49
CA VAL A 100 -9.87 -12.74 16.23
C VAL A 100 -8.58 -12.62 17.04
N PHE A 101 -8.39 -13.55 17.97
CA PHE A 101 -7.21 -13.63 18.83
C PHE A 101 -6.16 -14.51 18.15
N VAL A 102 -5.04 -13.92 17.76
CA VAL A 102 -3.99 -14.57 16.97
C VAL A 102 -2.76 -14.78 17.86
N ARG A 103 -2.20 -15.98 17.84
CA ARG A 103 -0.96 -16.28 18.59
C ARG A 103 0.18 -15.44 18.05
N ASN A 104 0.96 -14.81 18.93
CA ASN A 104 2.16 -14.13 18.50
C ASN A 104 3.28 -15.16 18.30
N GLN A 105 3.68 -15.40 17.06
CA GLN A 105 4.75 -16.35 16.72
C GLN A 105 6.11 -15.93 17.28
N ARG A 106 6.36 -14.62 17.40
CA ARG A 106 7.64 -14.06 17.90
C ARG A 106 7.74 -14.03 19.43
N LYS A 107 6.60 -14.03 20.12
CA LYS A 107 6.53 -14.01 21.59
C LYS A 107 5.50 -15.03 22.04
N ALA A 108 5.98 -16.24 22.37
CA ALA A 108 5.15 -17.42 22.62
C ALA A 108 4.03 -17.21 23.66
N ASN A 109 4.23 -16.31 24.63
CA ASN A 109 3.27 -16.00 25.68
C ASN A 109 2.43 -14.73 25.41
N ASN A 110 2.41 -14.26 24.17
CA ASN A 110 1.70 -13.05 23.76
C ASN A 110 0.73 -13.37 22.61
N TYR A 111 -0.30 -12.54 22.46
CA TYR A 111 -1.28 -12.65 21.38
C TYR A 111 -1.63 -11.27 20.83
N LEU A 112 -2.01 -11.25 19.56
CA LEU A 112 -2.54 -10.10 18.85
C LEU A 112 -4.06 -10.24 18.77
N VAL A 113 -4.76 -9.13 18.61
CA VAL A 113 -6.22 -9.14 18.43
C VAL A 113 -6.56 -8.32 17.22
N LEU A 114 -7.14 -8.96 16.22
CA LEU A 114 -7.70 -8.31 15.04
C LEU A 114 -9.19 -8.10 15.26
N ALA A 115 -9.71 -6.99 14.76
CA ALA A 115 -11.13 -6.66 14.77
C ALA A 115 -11.58 -6.31 13.36
N THR A 116 -12.81 -6.67 13.01
CA THR A 116 -13.46 -6.23 11.78
C THR A 116 -14.94 -5.94 11.99
N THR A 117 -15.46 -4.98 11.24
CA THR A 117 -16.92 -4.72 11.11
C THR A 117 -17.62 -5.69 10.16
N LYS A 118 -16.88 -6.42 9.30
CA LYS A 118 -17.44 -7.46 8.45
C LYS A 118 -17.54 -8.79 9.20
N VAL A 119 -18.57 -8.92 10.02
CA VAL A 119 -18.77 -10.12 10.86
C VAL A 119 -18.99 -11.41 10.09
N SER A 120 -19.24 -11.36 8.78
CA SER A 120 -19.37 -12.56 7.95
C SER A 120 -18.03 -13.21 7.59
N LEU A 121 -16.90 -12.51 7.69
CA LEU A 121 -15.57 -13.04 7.32
C LEU A 121 -15.10 -14.12 8.29
N ARG A 122 -14.51 -15.19 7.75
CA ARG A 122 -13.86 -16.24 8.55
C ARG A 122 -12.58 -15.69 9.19
N PRO A 123 -12.18 -16.19 10.37
CA PRO A 123 -10.97 -15.74 11.05
C PRO A 123 -9.71 -15.77 10.18
N ASP A 124 -9.51 -16.82 9.37
CA ASP A 124 -8.37 -16.94 8.46
C ASP A 124 -8.35 -15.85 7.38
N GLU A 125 -9.51 -15.50 6.84
CA GLU A 125 -9.66 -14.43 5.85
C GLU A 125 -9.33 -13.08 6.45
N ILE A 126 -9.73 -12.84 7.70
CA ILE A 126 -9.41 -11.61 8.45
C ILE A 126 -7.89 -11.49 8.62
N ILE A 127 -7.21 -12.59 8.98
CA ILE A 127 -5.75 -12.60 9.16
C ILE A 127 -5.05 -12.33 7.83
N GLN A 128 -5.47 -12.99 6.74
CA GLN A 128 -4.90 -12.78 5.41
C GLN A 128 -5.11 -11.35 4.90
N LEU A 129 -6.32 -10.80 5.04
CA LEU A 129 -6.64 -9.42 4.65
C LEU A 129 -5.81 -8.43 5.46
N TYR A 130 -5.71 -8.62 6.78
CA TYR A 130 -4.90 -7.76 7.64
C TYR A 130 -3.40 -7.83 7.28
N GLY A 131 -2.91 -9.00 6.86
CA GLY A 131 -1.55 -9.19 6.38
C GLY A 131 -1.16 -8.24 5.23
N ARG A 132 -2.12 -7.87 4.36
CA ARG A 132 -1.89 -6.95 3.24
C ARG A 132 -1.48 -5.55 3.69
N ARG A 133 -1.76 -5.15 4.93
CA ARG A 133 -1.31 -3.87 5.50
C ARG A 133 0.20 -3.69 5.44
N TRP A 134 0.99 -4.78 5.51
CA TRP A 134 2.46 -4.71 5.41
C TRP A 134 2.97 -4.14 4.08
N GLN A 135 2.14 -4.16 3.03
CA GLN A 135 2.48 -3.57 1.74
C GLN A 135 2.83 -2.08 1.85
N ILE A 136 2.14 -1.32 2.73
CA ILE A 136 2.45 0.10 2.91
C ILE A 136 3.81 0.34 3.56
N GLU A 137 4.25 -0.56 4.45
CA GLU A 137 5.58 -0.49 5.06
C GLU A 137 6.66 -0.81 4.03
N THR A 138 6.39 -1.78 3.16
CA THR A 138 7.28 -2.15 2.05
C THR A 138 7.39 -1.01 1.05
N TYR A 139 6.27 -0.37 0.70
CA TYR A 139 6.22 0.86 -0.09
C TYR A 139 7.09 1.96 0.51
N PHE A 140 6.84 2.35 1.76
CA PHE A 140 7.59 3.45 2.38
C PHE A 140 9.07 3.14 2.55
N LYS A 141 9.44 1.87 2.75
CA LYS A 141 10.84 1.45 2.76
C LYS A 141 11.49 1.66 1.39
N ALA A 142 10.87 1.13 0.32
CA ALA A 142 11.38 1.28 -1.05
C ALA A 142 11.42 2.75 -1.49
N ALA A 143 10.36 3.50 -1.20
CA ALA A 143 10.25 4.91 -1.54
C ALA A 143 11.37 5.75 -0.92
N LYS A 144 11.69 5.53 0.36
CA LYS A 144 12.79 6.25 1.04
C LYS A 144 14.15 5.79 0.53
N GLN A 145 14.37 4.48 0.46
CA GLN A 145 15.68 3.91 0.17
C GLN A 145 16.11 4.17 -1.28
N TYR A 146 15.17 4.07 -2.23
CA TYR A 146 15.50 4.04 -3.65
C TYR A 146 14.89 5.21 -4.43
N LEU A 147 13.70 5.68 -4.05
CA LEU A 147 13.01 6.77 -4.76
C LEU A 147 13.24 8.14 -4.15
N ARG A 148 14.19 8.27 -3.20
CA ARG A 148 14.57 9.54 -2.59
C ARG A 148 13.38 10.29 -1.99
N PHE A 149 12.37 9.55 -1.50
CA PHE A 149 11.12 10.10 -0.97
C PHE A 149 11.38 11.19 0.08
N ASP A 150 12.33 10.93 0.99
CA ASP A 150 12.69 11.82 2.10
C ASP A 150 13.96 12.67 1.84
N LYS A 151 14.42 12.74 0.58
CA LYS A 151 15.65 13.48 0.19
C LYS A 151 15.40 14.68 -0.72
N THR A 152 14.13 15.04 -0.97
CA THR A 152 13.81 16.23 -1.76
C THR A 152 14.22 17.51 -1.04
N GLN A 153 14.76 18.47 -1.78
CA GLN A 153 15.09 19.83 -1.30
C GLN A 153 14.02 20.85 -1.74
N VAL A 154 12.92 20.38 -2.35
CA VAL A 154 11.82 21.24 -2.79
C VAL A 154 11.12 21.82 -1.56
N GLN A 155 10.94 23.15 -1.55
CA GLN A 155 10.35 23.87 -0.42
C GLN A 155 8.92 24.37 -0.67
N ASN A 156 8.51 24.46 -1.95
CA ASN A 156 7.15 24.87 -2.29
C ASN A 156 6.18 23.68 -2.18
N TYR A 157 4.92 23.98 -1.84
CA TYR A 157 3.91 22.95 -1.59
C TYR A 157 3.60 22.15 -2.87
N ASP A 158 3.39 22.83 -3.99
CA ASP A 158 3.03 22.18 -5.26
C ASP A 158 4.14 21.26 -5.76
N GLY A 159 5.40 21.64 -5.59
CA GLY A 159 6.53 20.79 -5.96
C GLY A 159 6.73 19.62 -4.98
N LEU A 160 6.36 19.76 -3.70
CA LEU A 160 6.29 18.62 -2.78
C LEU A 160 5.18 17.64 -3.21
N CYS A 161 4.02 18.14 -3.64
CA CYS A 161 2.95 17.32 -4.22
C CYS A 161 3.40 16.62 -5.51
N GLY A 162 4.11 17.33 -6.40
CA GLY A 162 4.69 16.77 -7.62
C GLY A 162 5.72 15.69 -7.34
N HIS A 163 6.64 15.93 -6.40
CA HIS A 163 7.63 14.93 -5.95
C HIS A 163 6.95 13.67 -5.40
N LEU A 164 5.95 13.85 -4.53
CA LEU A 164 5.15 12.74 -4.00
C LEU A 164 4.50 11.92 -5.12
N ALA A 165 3.87 12.58 -6.10
CA ALA A 165 3.21 11.92 -7.21
C ALA A 165 4.21 11.13 -8.07
N ILE A 166 5.37 11.71 -8.40
CA ILE A 166 6.43 11.03 -9.16
C ILE A 166 6.93 9.80 -8.41
N VAL A 167 7.21 9.91 -7.11
CA VAL A 167 7.64 8.77 -6.31
C VAL A 167 6.58 7.65 -6.29
N MET A 168 5.30 8.00 -6.11
CA MET A 168 4.21 7.02 -6.12
C MET A 168 4.09 6.34 -7.49
N MET A 169 4.08 7.09 -8.59
CA MET A 169 4.00 6.56 -9.95
C MET A 169 5.18 5.65 -10.29
N THR A 170 6.41 6.07 -9.95
CA THR A 170 7.61 5.25 -10.18
C THR A 170 7.55 3.95 -9.39
N TYR A 171 7.11 3.99 -8.13
CA TYR A 171 6.91 2.76 -7.35
C TYR A 171 5.87 1.85 -7.99
N ASP A 172 4.73 2.40 -8.43
CA ASP A 172 3.64 1.60 -9.02
C ASP A 172 4.08 0.93 -10.32
N LEU A 173 4.85 1.61 -11.16
CA LEU A 173 5.45 1.04 -12.38
C LEU A 173 6.37 -0.14 -12.05
N LEU A 174 7.22 0.00 -11.03
CA LEU A 174 8.16 -1.04 -10.63
C LEU A 174 7.47 -2.23 -9.97
N ALA A 175 6.50 -1.96 -9.09
CA ALA A 175 5.67 -3.00 -8.50
C ALA A 175 4.79 -3.69 -9.54
N TRP A 176 4.41 -3.00 -10.62
CA TRP A 176 3.73 -3.61 -11.76
C TRP A 176 4.69 -4.52 -12.54
N GLN A 177 5.89 -4.05 -12.88
CA GLN A 177 6.90 -4.85 -13.58
C GLN A 177 7.28 -6.12 -12.81
N GLU A 178 7.54 -6.01 -11.51
CA GLU A 178 7.83 -7.17 -10.63
C GLU A 178 6.72 -8.23 -10.71
N ARG A 179 5.44 -7.82 -10.79
CA ARG A 179 4.31 -8.76 -10.87
C ARG A 179 4.16 -9.43 -12.23
N GLN A 180 4.63 -8.78 -13.31
CA GLN A 180 4.53 -9.32 -14.67
C GLN A 180 5.67 -10.27 -14.98
N GLU A 181 6.87 -9.99 -14.47
CA GLU A 181 7.99 -10.89 -14.63
C GLU A 181 7.78 -12.13 -13.73
N LYS A 182 7.97 -13.34 -14.26
CA LYS A 182 8.13 -14.58 -13.44
C LYS A 182 9.51 -14.57 -12.76
N ASP A 183 9.90 -13.42 -12.25
CA ASP A 183 11.24 -13.17 -11.76
C ASP A 183 11.33 -13.56 -10.30
N GLU A 184 12.41 -14.26 -9.94
CA GLU A 184 12.72 -14.57 -8.56
C GLU A 184 13.26 -13.34 -7.80
N ARG A 185 13.62 -12.27 -8.53
CA ARG A 185 14.13 -11.01 -8.00
C ARG A 185 13.04 -10.20 -7.31
N THR A 186 13.34 -9.70 -6.12
CA THR A 186 12.42 -8.86 -5.34
C THR A 186 12.38 -7.43 -5.90
N ILE A 187 11.36 -6.63 -5.55
CA ILE A 187 11.37 -5.16 -5.76
C ILE A 187 12.73 -4.54 -5.37
N GLY A 188 13.34 -5.00 -4.28
CA GLY A 188 14.64 -4.50 -3.83
C GLY A 188 15.78 -4.78 -4.80
N ASP A 189 15.77 -5.95 -5.44
CA ASP A 189 16.78 -6.35 -6.43
C ASP A 189 16.59 -5.58 -7.74
N LEU A 190 15.35 -5.37 -8.18
CA LEU A 190 15.03 -4.48 -9.30
C LEU A 190 15.54 -3.07 -9.04
N PHE A 191 15.33 -2.54 -7.83
CA PHE A 191 15.84 -1.23 -7.44
C PHE A 191 17.36 -1.15 -7.32
N TYR A 192 18.02 -2.21 -6.85
CA TYR A 192 19.48 -2.27 -6.80
C TYR A 192 20.07 -2.23 -8.21
N ILE A 193 19.53 -3.06 -9.11
CA ILE A 193 19.96 -3.13 -10.51
C ILE A 193 19.67 -1.82 -11.24
N MET A 194 18.48 -1.25 -11.07
CA MET A 194 18.13 0.04 -11.67
C MET A 194 18.91 1.19 -11.03
N GLY A 195 19.21 1.14 -9.73
CA GLY A 195 20.00 2.14 -9.02
C GLY A 195 21.47 2.14 -9.44
N GLU A 196 22.08 0.97 -9.66
CA GLU A 196 23.40 0.86 -10.29
C GLU A 196 23.36 1.30 -11.76
N ALA A 197 22.35 0.88 -12.53
CA ALA A 197 22.22 1.29 -13.94
C ALA A 197 21.91 2.80 -14.10
N MET A 198 21.21 3.43 -13.14
CA MET A 198 20.85 4.85 -13.16
C MET A 198 21.94 5.77 -12.60
N LEU A 199 22.96 5.26 -11.90
CA LEU A 199 24.09 6.08 -11.48
C LEU A 199 24.99 6.49 -12.65
N ASP A 200 25.01 5.68 -13.73
CA ASP A 200 25.89 5.90 -14.88
C ASP A 200 25.18 6.38 -16.15
N LEU A 201 23.84 6.34 -16.21
CA LEU A 201 23.10 6.84 -17.35
C LEU A 201 22.54 8.24 -17.05
N SER A 202 23.15 9.25 -17.65
CA SER A 202 22.55 10.58 -17.64
C SER A 202 21.17 10.52 -18.30
N LEU A 203 20.23 11.38 -17.89
CA LEU A 203 18.90 11.47 -18.54
C LEU A 203 19.03 11.59 -20.07
N THR A 204 20.09 12.27 -20.51
CA THR A 204 20.55 12.36 -21.89
C THR A 204 20.86 11.01 -22.52
N ASP A 205 21.59 10.12 -21.86
CA ASP A 205 21.91 8.78 -22.38
C ASP A 205 20.66 7.91 -22.50
N VAL A 206 19.73 8.00 -21.53
CA VAL A 206 18.44 7.28 -21.58
C VAL A 206 17.60 7.78 -22.76
N LEU A 207 17.56 9.09 -23.01
CA LEU A 207 16.89 9.66 -24.16
C LEU A 207 17.54 9.23 -25.48
N VAL A 208 18.87 9.15 -25.54
CA VAL A 208 19.61 8.64 -26.70
C VAL A 208 19.26 7.19 -26.97
N TRP A 209 19.24 6.36 -25.93
CA TRP A 209 18.86 4.97 -26.04
C TRP A 209 17.42 4.78 -26.48
N PHE A 210 16.49 5.58 -25.94
CA PHE A 210 15.09 5.55 -26.33
C PHE A 210 14.91 5.90 -27.81
N VAL A 211 15.58 6.94 -28.30
CA VAL A 211 15.56 7.33 -29.72
C VAL A 211 16.18 6.23 -30.60
N LYS A 212 17.29 5.61 -30.18
CA LYS A 212 17.91 4.49 -30.91
C LYS A 212 16.98 3.27 -30.99
N LEU A 213 16.31 2.93 -29.89
CA LEU A 213 15.35 1.83 -29.85
C LEU A 213 14.15 2.10 -30.77
N LEU A 214 13.63 3.31 -30.79
CA LEU A 214 12.57 3.73 -31.72
C LEU A 214 13.02 3.58 -33.19
N ASN A 215 14.26 3.96 -33.51
CA ASN A 215 14.82 3.80 -34.86
C ASN A 215 15.03 2.33 -35.25
N GLN A 216 15.39 1.45 -34.32
CA GLN A 216 15.52 0.01 -34.59
C GLN A 216 14.15 -0.67 -34.80
N LEU A 217 13.13 -0.24 -34.07
CA LEU A 217 11.75 -0.69 -34.29
C LEU A 217 11.23 -0.24 -35.67
N VAL A 218 11.67 0.93 -36.14
CA VAL A 218 11.39 1.46 -37.49
C VAL A 218 11.99 0.59 -38.60
N GLU A 219 13.20 0.06 -38.41
CA GLU A 219 13.88 -0.78 -39.40
C GLU A 219 13.27 -2.19 -39.53
N SER A 220 12.53 -2.65 -38.52
CA SER A 220 11.96 -4.00 -38.46
C SER A 220 10.50 -4.13 -38.90
N GLU A 221 9.79 -3.03 -39.17
CA GLU A 221 8.41 -3.03 -39.67
C GLU A 221 8.24 -2.42 -41.08
N PRO A 222 7.27 -2.89 -41.88
CA PRO A 222 7.11 -2.47 -43.28
C PRO A 222 6.53 -1.04 -43.42
N VAL A 223 7.45 -0.09 -43.63
CA VAL A 223 7.47 1.11 -44.50
C VAL A 223 6.37 2.19 -44.39
N GLU A 224 5.13 1.95 -43.95
CA GLU A 224 4.13 3.04 -43.82
C GLU A 224 4.17 3.84 -42.48
N PRO A 225 4.39 3.25 -41.29
CA PRO A 225 4.47 3.99 -40.03
C PRO A 225 5.75 4.82 -39.87
N VAL A 226 6.79 4.48 -40.63
CA VAL A 226 8.17 4.98 -40.46
C VAL A 226 8.27 6.48 -40.69
N LYS A 227 7.60 7.01 -41.72
CA LYS A 227 7.71 8.43 -42.08
C LYS A 227 7.06 9.34 -41.03
N GLN A 228 5.86 9.00 -40.58
CA GLN A 228 5.15 9.75 -39.54
C GLN A 228 5.86 9.66 -38.19
N LEU A 229 6.45 8.50 -37.87
CA LEU A 229 7.21 8.34 -36.64
C LEU A 229 8.55 9.10 -36.71
N ASN A 230 9.28 9.08 -37.82
CA ASN A 230 10.50 9.88 -38.01
C ASN A 230 10.21 11.39 -37.91
N GLU A 231 9.10 11.86 -38.47
CA GLU A 231 8.65 13.24 -38.29
C GLU A 231 8.32 13.56 -36.84
N THR A 232 7.73 12.61 -36.10
CA THR A 232 7.42 12.74 -34.68
C THR A 232 8.68 12.74 -33.82
N VAL A 233 9.65 11.87 -34.11
CA VAL A 233 10.96 11.82 -33.45
C VAL A 233 11.75 13.10 -33.74
N ALA A 234 11.75 13.58 -34.98
CA ALA A 234 12.41 14.84 -35.34
C ALA A 234 11.78 16.04 -34.62
N LYS A 235 10.43 16.10 -34.56
CA LYS A 235 9.71 17.11 -33.77
C LYS A 235 10.06 17.02 -32.29
N PHE A 236 10.09 15.81 -31.73
CA PHE A 236 10.49 15.58 -30.34
C PHE A 236 11.92 16.07 -30.08
N ILE A 237 12.90 15.68 -30.90
CA ILE A 237 14.30 16.15 -30.78
C ILE A 237 14.37 17.68 -30.89
N SER A 238 13.63 18.30 -31.80
CA SER A 238 13.60 19.76 -31.96
C SER A 238 12.97 20.50 -30.78
N SER A 239 12.15 19.82 -29.98
CA SER A 239 11.51 20.37 -28.78
C SER A 239 12.37 20.23 -27.52
N LEU A 240 13.49 19.50 -27.58
CA LEU A 240 14.40 19.34 -26.46
C LEU A 240 15.33 20.56 -26.30
N PRO A 241 15.83 20.84 -25.08
CA PRO A 241 16.89 21.81 -24.85
C PRO A 241 18.12 21.53 -25.73
N GLN A 242 18.76 22.58 -26.26
CA GLN A 242 19.88 22.46 -27.21
C GLN A 242 21.04 21.58 -26.72
N SER A 243 21.31 21.58 -25.41
CA SER A 243 22.35 20.73 -24.80
C SER A 243 22.08 19.24 -24.95
N ILE A 244 20.80 18.84 -24.90
CA ILE A 244 20.33 17.45 -25.02
C ILE A 244 20.23 17.06 -26.50
N ALA A 245 19.67 17.93 -27.33
CA ALA A 245 19.55 17.70 -28.78
C ALA A 245 20.92 17.50 -29.46
N PHE A 246 21.95 18.23 -29.03
CA PHE A 246 23.31 18.12 -29.57
C PHE A 246 23.97 16.76 -29.25
N GLN A 247 23.71 16.19 -28.07
CA GLN A 247 24.24 14.87 -27.69
C GLN A 247 23.55 13.74 -28.48
N LEU A 248 22.25 13.90 -28.77
CA LEU A 248 21.46 12.96 -29.57
C LEU A 248 21.91 12.87 -31.04
N GLN A 249 22.39 13.96 -31.62
CA GLN A 249 22.83 14.00 -33.02
C GLN A 249 24.26 13.46 -33.24
N LYS A 250 25.05 13.30 -32.18
CA LYS A 250 26.42 12.76 -32.24
C LYS A 250 26.51 11.25 -32.04
N ALA A 251 25.45 10.61 -31.54
CA ALA A 251 25.40 9.21 -31.15
C ALA A 251 24.84 8.32 -32.26
#